data_AF-A0A846E0B7-F1
#
_entry.id   AF-A0A846E0B7-F1
#
_cell.length_a   1.000
_cell.length_b   1.000
_cell.length_c   1.000
_cell.angle_alpha   90.00
_cell.angle_beta   90.00
_cell.angle_gamma   90.00
#
_symmetry.space_group_name_H-M   'P 1'
#
loop_
_entity.id
_entity.type
_entity.pdbx_description
1 polymer ?
#
loop_
_entity_poly.entity_id
_entity_poly.type
_entity_poly.pdbx_seq_one_letter_code
_entity_poly.pdbx_strand_id
1 'polypeptide(L)' 'MSDRNDPLTAYVDQMARVLDLSLSPEQQAGVVDNLEKIEAIAKFVNDFPLPETVQAAPTFQP' A
#
# COMPACT_ATOMS: atom_id res chain seq x y z
N MET A 1 -9.22 -14.17 -16.77
CA MET A 1 -8.63 -12.91 -17.27
C MET A 1 -9.08 -11.85 -16.28
N SER A 2 -8.27 -11.58 -15.26
CA SER A 2 -8.63 -10.66 -14.19
C SER A 2 -8.98 -9.30 -14.79
N ASP A 3 -10.13 -8.78 -14.36
CA ASP A 3 -10.75 -7.61 -14.91
C ASP A 3 -9.77 -6.43 -14.82
N ARG A 4 -9.45 -5.82 -15.96
CA ARG A 4 -8.40 -4.79 -16.09
C ARG A 4 -8.83 -3.44 -15.47
N ASN A 5 -9.83 -3.46 -14.58
CA ASN A 5 -10.53 -2.31 -14.02
C ASN A 5 -10.55 -2.26 -12.49
N ASP A 6 -9.90 -3.18 -11.76
CA ASP A 6 -9.68 -3.01 -10.32
C ASP A 6 -8.47 -2.06 -10.07
N PRO A 7 -8.69 -0.87 -9.48
CA PRO A 7 -7.63 0.10 -9.21
C PRO A 7 -6.50 -0.47 -8.34
N LEU A 8 -6.82 -1.35 -7.38
CA LEU A 8 -5.83 -1.86 -6.45
C LEU A 8 -4.91 -2.90 -7.11
N THR A 9 -5.49 -3.81 -7.89
CA THR A 9 -4.70 -4.73 -8.74
C THR A 9 -3.77 -3.96 -9.70
N ALA A 10 -4.27 -2.88 -10.32
CA ALA A 10 -3.45 -2.03 -11.19
C ALA A 10 -2.31 -1.33 -10.43
N TYR A 11 -2.60 -0.84 -9.22
CA TYR A 11 -1.59 -0.24 -8.35
C TYR A 11 -0.50 -1.25 -7.96
N VAL A 12 -0.89 -2.47 -7.56
CA VAL A 12 0.07 -3.53 -7.20
C VAL A 12 0.96 -3.91 -8.39
N ASP A 13 0.40 -4.05 -9.59
CA ASP A 13 1.18 -4.34 -10.81
C ASP A 13 2.17 -3.21 -11.14
N GLN A 14 1.74 -1.95 -11.04
CA GLN A 14 2.62 -0.80 -11.27
C GLN A 14 3.74 -0.71 -10.22
N MET A 15 3.41 -0.90 -8.93
CA MET A 15 4.38 -0.83 -7.85
C MET A 15 5.38 -1.98 -7.88
N ALA A 16 4.95 -3.18 -8.29
CA ALA A 16 5.87 -4.29 -8.50
C ALA A 16 6.93 -3.93 -9.55
N ARG A 17 6.55 -3.26 -10.66
CA ARG A 17 7.51 -2.80 -11.68
C ARG A 17 8.44 -1.71 -11.17
N VAL A 18 7.93 -0.74 -10.40
CA VAL A 18 8.76 0.33 -9.81
C VAL A 18 9.81 -0.22 -8.86
N LEU A 19 9.47 -1.27 -8.11
CA LEU A 19 10.35 -1.93 -7.14
C LEU A 19 11.18 -3.07 -7.74
N ASP A 20 11.07 -3.33 -9.05
CA ASP A 20 11.68 -4.47 -9.74
C ASP A 20 11.37 -5.84 -9.09
N LEU A 21 10.11 -6.01 -8.66
CA LEU A 21 9.60 -7.23 -8.05
C LEU A 21 8.86 -8.09 -9.07
N SER A 22 9.26 -9.36 -9.17
CA SER A 22 8.51 -10.38 -9.92
C SER A 22 7.50 -11.06 -9.01
N LEU A 23 6.21 -10.87 -9.28
CA LEU A 23 5.12 -11.51 -8.55
C LEU A 23 4.46 -12.60 -9.41
N SER A 24 4.32 -13.80 -8.84
CA SER A 24 3.44 -14.81 -9.43
C SER A 24 1.97 -14.37 -9.34
N PRO A 25 1.06 -14.95 -10.14
CA PRO A 25 -0.37 -14.64 -10.04
C PRO A 25 -0.96 -14.86 -8.65
N GLU A 26 -0.51 -15.90 -7.93
CA GLU A 26 -0.94 -16.19 -6.56
C GLU A 26 -0.41 -15.14 -5.57
N GLN A 27 0.85 -14.75 -5.71
CA GLN A 27 1.45 -13.70 -4.88
C GLN A 27 0.77 -12.35 -5.12
N GLN A 28 0.48 -12.01 -6.38
CA GLN A 28 -0.21 -10.77 -6.71
C GLN A 28 -1.60 -10.72 -6.07
N ALA A 29 -2.39 -11.80 -6.17
CA ALA A 29 -3.70 -11.89 -5.53
C ALA A 29 -3.58 -11.71 -4.00
N GLY A 30 -2.63 -12.41 -3.36
CA GLY A 30 -2.42 -12.27 -1.92
C GLY A 30 -1.94 -10.87 -1.48
N VAL A 31 -1.16 -10.18 -2.32
CA VAL A 31 -0.73 -8.80 -2.08
C VAL A 31 -1.91 -7.84 -2.16
N VAL A 32 -2.79 -8.00 -3.16
CA VAL A 32 -4.02 -7.20 -3.29
C VAL A 32 -4.92 -7.39 -2.06
N ASP A 33 -5.22 -8.64 -1.68
CA ASP A 33 -6.05 -8.95 -0.51
C ASP A 33 -5.51 -8.35 0.80
N ASN A 34 -4.18 -8.29 0.95
CA ASN A 34 -3.54 -7.72 2.12
C ASN A 34 -3.55 -6.19 2.10
N LEU A 35 -3.38 -5.59 0.92
CA LEU A 35 -3.48 -4.14 0.75
C LEU A 35 -4.89 -3.62 1.03
N GLU A 36 -5.95 -4.33 0.62
CA GLU A 36 -7.34 -3.96 0.95
C GLU A 36 -7.56 -3.86 2.48
N LYS A 37 -7.02 -4.82 3.24
CA LYS A 37 -7.09 -4.84 4.70
C LYS A 37 -6.29 -3.69 5.32
N ILE A 38 -5.11 -3.39 4.77
CA ILE A 38 -4.27 -2.27 5.23
C ILE A 38 -4.96 -0.93 4.93
N GLU A 39 -5.59 -0.76 3.76
CA GLU A 39 -6.29 0.47 3.39
C GLU A 39 -7.42 0.79 4.36
N ALA A 40 -8.20 -0.21 4.77
CA ALA A 40 -9.25 -0.06 5.78
C ALA A 40 -8.72 0.48 7.12
N ILE A 41 -7.52 0.05 7.54
CA ILE A 41 -6.87 0.54 8.77
C ILE A 41 -6.26 1.93 8.53
N ALA A 42 -5.61 2.14 7.39
CA ALA A 42 -4.95 3.39 7.02
C ALA A 42 -5.92 4.56 6.98
N LYS A 43 -7.20 4.32 6.61
CA LYS A 43 -8.25 5.35 6.67
C LYS A 43 -8.34 6.02 8.04
N PHE A 44 -8.30 5.25 9.13
CA PHE A 44 -8.37 5.82 10.49
C PHE A 44 -7.15 6.67 10.84
N VAL A 45 -5.97 6.28 10.33
CA VAL A 45 -4.72 7.02 10.55
C VAL A 45 -4.71 8.30 9.73
N ASN A 46 -5.17 8.25 8.47
CA ASN A 46 -5.18 9.40 7.56
C ASN A 46 -6.27 10.43 7.89
N ASP A 47 -7.41 9.98 8.43
CA ASP A 47 -8.50 10.88 8.86
C ASP A 47 -8.16 11.61 10.18
N PHE A 48 -7.09 11.22 10.89
CA PHE A 48 -6.62 11.92 12.07
C PHE A 48 -5.95 13.25 11.67
N PRO A 49 -6.43 14.41 12.16
CA PRO A 49 -5.87 15.69 11.78
C PRO A 49 -4.45 15.85 12.35
N LEU A 50 -3.48 16.06 11.47
CA LEU A 50 -2.09 16.32 11.86
C LEU A 50 -1.83 17.83 11.93
N PRO A 51 -1.33 18.36 13.05
CA PRO A 51 -0.85 19.74 13.12
C PRO A 51 0.30 19.97 12.13
N GLU A 52 0.39 21.15 11.53
CA GLU A 52 1.52 21.51 10.65
C GLU A 52 2.87 21.49 11.38
N THR A 53 2.84 21.57 12.72
CA THR A 53 4.01 21.51 13.59
C THR A 53 4.46 20.08 13.92
N VAL A 54 3.69 19.06 13.52
CA VAL A 54 4.06 17.66 13.77
C VAL A 54 5.26 17.31 12.88
N GLN A 55 6.30 16.75 13.49
CA GLN A 55 7.45 16.21 12.78
C GLN A 55 7.41 14.68 12.89
N ALA A 56 7.91 13.98 11.87
CA ALA A 56 8.14 12.55 11.98
C ALA A 56 9.00 12.28 13.22
N ALA A 57 8.63 11.30 14.04
CA ALA A 57 9.37 10.97 15.25
C ALA A 57 10.85 10.72 14.88
N PRO A 58 11.79 11.58 15.30
CA PRO A 58 13.09 11.65 14.63
C PRO A 58 14.15 10.72 15.24
N THR A 59 13.82 9.88 16.22
CA THR A 59 14.86 9.22 17.02
C THR A 59 15.20 7.84 16.49
N PHE A 60 16.13 7.80 15.54
CA PHE A 60 17.03 6.66 15.41
C PHE A 60 18.11 6.76 16.50
N GLN A 61 18.18 5.78 17.40
CA GLN A 61 19.26 5.63 18.39
C GLN A 61 20.22 4.54 17.89
N PRO A 62 21.48 4.87 17.58
CA PRO A 62 22.46 3.91 17.07
C PRO A 62 22.91 2.89 18.13
#